data_AF-A0A0T0PUT3-F1
#
_entry.id   AF-A0A0T0PUT3-F1
#
_cell.length_a   1.000
_cell.length_b   1.000
_cell.length_c   1.000
_cell.angle_alpha   90.00
_cell.angle_beta   90.00
_cell.angle_gamma   90.00
#
_symmetry.space_group_name_H-M   'P 1'
#
loop_
_entity.id
_entity.type
_entity.pdbx_description
1 polymer ?
#
loop_
_entity_poly.entity_id
_entity_poly.type
_entity_poly.pdbx_seq_one_letter_code
_entity_poly.pdbx_strand_id
1 'polypeptide(L)' 'MTTPRHDGMKRAMMERNTGDSAAAALVAAHGTMARQKVVDHIMAAIRAHDLTAAKRWDEIGRMVDQRLAA' A
#
# COMPACT_ATOMS: atom_id res chain seq x y z
N MET A 1 -24.62 -22.72 -15.73
CA MET A 1 -24.35 -22.28 -14.35
C MET A 1 -22.91 -21.79 -14.30
N THR A 2 -22.67 -20.52 -14.57
CA THR A 2 -21.32 -19.93 -14.56
C THR A 2 -21.25 -19.05 -13.33
N THR A 3 -20.42 -19.46 -12.35
CA THR A 3 -20.16 -18.71 -11.12
C THR A 3 -18.95 -17.81 -11.36
N PRO A 4 -19.09 -16.49 -11.56
CA PRO A 4 -17.97 -15.61 -11.81
C PRO A 4 -17.87 -14.62 -10.65
N ARG A 5 -17.38 -15.06 -9.47
CA ARG A 5 -17.25 -14.15 -8.32
C ARG A 5 -16.17 -14.49 -7.31
N HIS A 6 -15.53 -15.65 -7.39
CA HIS A 6 -14.64 -16.12 -6.33
C HIS A 6 -13.16 -15.71 -6.52
N ASP A 7 -12.69 -15.59 -7.77
CA ASP A 7 -11.28 -15.27 -8.06
C ASP A 7 -10.90 -13.83 -7.74
N GLY A 8 -11.78 -12.86 -8.03
CA GLY A 8 -11.52 -11.44 -7.75
C GLY A 8 -11.42 -11.13 -6.26
N MET A 9 -12.15 -11.85 -5.42
CA MET A 9 -12.19 -11.64 -3.97
C MET A 9 -10.92 -12.12 -3.27
N LYS A 10 -10.31 -13.23 -3.74
CA LYS A 10 -9.03 -13.73 -3.22
C LYS A 10 -7.86 -12.82 -3.59
N ARG A 11 -7.81 -12.33 -4.84
CA ARG A 11 -6.78 -11.37 -5.28
C ARG A 11 -6.81 -10.08 -4.45
N ALA A 12 -7.99 -9.48 -4.30
CA ALA A 12 -8.15 -8.28 -3.50
C ALA A 12 -7.76 -8.49 -2.01
N MET A 13 -8.08 -9.65 -1.43
CA MET A 13 -7.63 -9.98 -0.06
C MET A 13 -6.11 -10.16 0.07
N MET A 14 -5.46 -10.76 -0.93
CA MET A 14 -4.00 -10.94 -0.94
C MET A 14 -3.27 -9.61 -1.15
N GLU A 15 -3.76 -8.76 -2.05
CA GLU A 15 -3.18 -7.42 -2.28
C GLU A 15 -3.31 -6.53 -1.04
N ARG A 16 -4.46 -6.59 -0.37
CA ARG A 16 -4.69 -5.88 0.90
C ARG A 16 -3.81 -6.38 2.04
N ASN A 17 -3.59 -7.70 2.14
CA ASN A 17 -2.64 -8.29 3.10
C ASN A 17 -1.20 -7.84 2.84
N THR A 18 -0.83 -7.74 1.56
CA THR A 18 0.52 -7.31 1.16
C THR A 18 0.75 -5.83 1.47
N GLY A 19 -0.26 -4.98 1.27
CA GLY A 19 -0.22 -3.56 1.63
C GLY A 19 -0.13 -3.34 3.15
N ASP A 20 -0.90 -4.09 3.92
CA ASP A 20 -0.89 -3.99 5.39
C ASP A 20 0.46 -4.43 5.98
N SER A 21 1.04 -5.51 5.45
CA SER A 21 2.38 -5.97 5.83
C SER A 21 3.45 -4.93 5.51
N ALA A 22 3.36 -4.28 4.35
CA ALA A 22 4.29 -3.22 3.97
C ALA A 22 4.16 -1.97 4.87
N ALA A 23 2.94 -1.56 5.19
CA ALA A 23 2.68 -0.46 6.12
C ALA A 23 3.20 -0.76 7.53
N ALA A 24 2.99 -1.99 8.02
CA ALA A 24 3.53 -2.46 9.29
C ALA A 24 5.06 -2.38 9.32
N ALA A 25 5.72 -2.91 8.29
CA ALA A 25 7.17 -2.90 8.18
C ALA A 25 7.75 -1.47 8.14
N LEU A 26 7.10 -0.56 7.39
CA LEU A 26 7.51 0.84 7.33
C LEU A 26 7.40 1.55 8.67
N VAL A 27 6.28 1.38 9.39
CA VAL A 27 6.09 1.98 10.72
C VAL A 27 7.08 1.38 11.72
N ALA A 28 7.31 0.08 11.69
CA ALA A 28 8.28 -0.57 12.57
C ALA A 28 9.73 -0.10 12.31
N ALA A 29 10.10 0.11 11.05
CA ALA A 29 11.46 0.52 10.67
C ALA A 29 11.73 2.02 10.83
N HIS A 30 10.72 2.86 10.64
CA HIS A 30 10.90 4.31 10.50
C HIS A 30 10.05 5.16 11.45
N GLY A 31 9.13 4.55 12.22
CA GLY A 31 8.23 5.26 13.12
C GLY A 31 7.46 6.37 12.40
N THR A 32 7.49 7.58 12.96
CA THR A 32 6.84 8.77 12.37
C THR A 32 7.39 9.15 10.99
N MET A 33 8.63 8.75 10.64
CA MET A 33 9.21 9.00 9.31
C MET A 33 8.68 8.03 8.24
N ALA A 34 7.92 6.99 8.60
CA ALA A 34 7.31 6.07 7.64
C ALA A 34 6.47 6.81 6.59
N ARG A 35 5.79 7.89 7.00
CA ARG A 35 5.01 8.72 6.09
C ARG A 35 5.87 9.38 5.02
N GLN A 36 7.03 9.92 5.40
CA GLN A 36 7.96 10.53 4.45
C GLN A 36 8.49 9.49 3.45
N LYS A 37 8.77 8.25 3.89
CA LYS A 37 9.20 7.17 2.99
C LYS A 37 8.14 6.81 1.95
N VAL A 38 6.87 6.78 2.33
CA VAL A 38 5.79 6.59 1.36
C VAL A 38 5.77 7.70 0.32
N VAL A 39 5.88 8.96 0.74
CA VAL A 39 5.92 10.11 -0.19
C VAL A 39 7.12 10.00 -1.14
N ASP A 40 8.30 9.64 -0.63
CA ASP A 40 9.50 9.45 -1.46
C ASP A 40 9.27 8.39 -2.56
N HIS A 41 8.62 7.27 -2.22
CA HIS A 41 8.28 6.22 -3.16
C HIS A 41 7.21 6.62 -4.18
N ILE A 42 6.19 7.39 -3.78
CA ILE A 42 5.20 7.96 -4.70
C ILE A 42 5.92 8.88 -5.71
N MET A 43 6.77 9.78 -5.23
CA MET A 43 7.52 10.70 -6.09
C MET A 43 8.50 9.98 -7.02
N ALA A 44 9.10 8.88 -6.58
CA ALA A 44 9.93 8.03 -7.43
C ALA A 44 9.11 7.35 -8.54
N ALA A 45 7.92 6.82 -8.20
CA ALA A 45 7.03 6.19 -9.16
C ALA A 45 6.49 7.18 -10.21
N ILE A 46 6.11 8.40 -9.79
CA ILE A 46 5.68 9.46 -10.71
C ILE A 46 6.81 9.85 -11.67
N ARG A 47 8.05 10.00 -11.17
CA ARG A 47 9.22 10.30 -12.01
C ARG A 47 9.53 9.18 -13.01
N ALA A 48 9.22 7.94 -12.67
CA ALA A 48 9.33 6.80 -13.57
C ALA A 48 8.11 6.63 -14.50
N HIS A 49 7.13 7.54 -14.44
CA HIS A 49 5.84 7.44 -15.13
C HIS A 49 5.03 6.18 -14.79
N ASP A 50 5.29 5.55 -13.65
CA ASP A 50 4.54 4.38 -13.15
C ASP A 50 3.42 4.81 -12.20
N LEU A 51 2.27 5.13 -12.78
CA LEU A 51 1.08 5.53 -12.02
C LEU A 51 0.45 4.38 -11.23
N THR A 52 0.69 3.13 -11.62
CA THR A 52 0.20 1.95 -10.90
C THR A 52 0.95 1.80 -9.59
N ALA A 53 2.28 1.90 -9.62
CA ALA A 53 3.10 1.91 -8.43
C ALA A 53 2.77 3.11 -7.53
N ALA A 54 2.57 4.30 -8.08
CA ALA A 54 2.20 5.49 -7.31
C ALA A 54 0.88 5.28 -6.54
N LYS A 55 -0.16 4.73 -7.18
CA LYS A 55 -1.45 4.41 -6.54
C LYS A 55 -1.30 3.35 -5.44
N ARG A 56 -0.46 2.35 -5.65
CA ARG A 56 -0.18 1.31 -4.64
C ARG A 56 0.49 1.91 -3.40
N TRP A 57 1.45 2.80 -3.59
CA TRP A 57 2.10 3.50 -2.48
C TRP A 57 1.16 4.46 -1.76
N ASP A 58 0.23 5.13 -2.47
CA ASP A 58 -0.81 5.93 -1.84
C ASP A 58 -1.72 5.11 -0.91
N GLU A 59 -2.12 3.91 -1.33
CA GLU A 59 -2.90 3.00 -0.49
C GLU A 59 -2.13 2.51 0.74
N ILE A 60 -0.85 2.16 0.59
CA ILE A 60 0.05 1.85 1.71
C ILE A 60 0.16 3.07 2.65
N GLY A 61 0.24 4.28 2.11
CA GLY A 61 0.27 5.52 2.87
C GLY A 61 -0.93 5.70 3.79
N ARG A 62 -2.14 5.41 3.31
CA ARG A 62 -3.35 5.45 4.13
C ARG A 62 -3.31 4.45 5.28
N MET A 63 -2.73 3.27 5.07
CA MET A 63 -2.56 2.26 6.12
C MET A 63 -1.48 2.67 7.14
N VAL A 64 -0.40 3.31 6.68
CA VAL A 64 0.62 3.90 7.57
C VAL A 64 0.00 5.00 8.44
N ASP A 65 -0.82 5.89 7.86
CA ASP A 65 -1.49 6.97 8.61
C ASP A 65 -2.40 6.41 9.70
N GLN A 66 -3.20 5.38 9.37
CA GLN A 66 -4.06 4.70 10.34
C GLN A 66 -3.26 4.09 11.50
N ARG A 67 -2.09 3.53 11.21
CA ARG A 67 -1.21 2.91 12.22
C ARG A 67 -0.49 3.93 13.10
N LEU A 68 -0.16 5.10 12.57
CA LEU A 68 0.47 6.18 13.35
C LEU A 68 -0.54 6.96 14.22
N ALA A 69 -1.82 6.91 13.87
CA ALA A 69 -2.90 7.54 14.62
C ALA A 69 -3.50 6.66 15.73
N ALA A 70 -3.18 5.36 15.74
CA ALA A 70 -3.61 4.37 16.73
C ALA A 70 -2.63 4.25 17.90
#